data_AF-A0A952UD64-F1
#
_entry.id   AF-A0A952UD64-F1
#
_cell.length_a   1.000
_cell.length_b   1.000
_cell.length_c   1.000
_cell.angle_alpha   90.00
_cell.angle_beta   90.00
_cell.angle_gamma   90.00
#
_symmetry.space_group_name_H-M   'P 1'
#
loop_
_entity.id
_entity.type
_entity.pdbx_description
1 polymer ?
#
loop_
_entity_poly.entity_id
_entity_poly.type
_entity_poly.pdbx_seq_one_letter_code
_entity_poly.pdbx_strand_id
1 'polypeptide(L)'
;MASWTPLKRDTLDSLADEFLHNYAKGRTLLAVDGLDGAGTTTFADALAERLGRGGHAVFRASIDDFHRPRADRHSRGVDSAKGAYLDSYDYSLFRRVLVEPFRLGGSTGFMTKGWDAARDVAAEMEWTTGPRDATLVVDGIFLNRPELRGLWNWSIWLETPRGSSPAQNLYLAEAKPRTRASAIVDNADPEHPRRVFADSC
;
A
#
# COMPACT_ATOMS: atom_id res chain seq x y z
N MET A 1 -19.36 12.68 1.17
CA MET A 1 -18.14 13.07 0.45
C MET A 1 -17.23 13.76 1.44
N ALA A 2 -15.98 13.31 1.57
CA ALA A 2 -15.04 13.95 2.48
C ALA A 2 -14.74 15.39 1.99
N SER A 3 -14.75 16.35 2.90
CA SER A 3 -14.41 17.75 2.59
C SER A 3 -12.88 17.87 2.62
N TRP A 4 -12.24 17.90 1.46
CA TRP A 4 -10.80 18.15 1.34
C TRP A 4 -10.51 19.59 0.94
N THR A 5 -9.33 20.08 1.31
CA THR A 5 -8.79 21.31 0.75
C THR A 5 -8.70 21.19 -0.79
N PRO A 6 -8.81 22.31 -1.53
CA PRO A 6 -8.61 22.30 -2.98
C PRO A 6 -7.24 21.71 -3.38
N LEU A 7 -6.17 22.05 -2.64
CA LEU A 7 -4.83 21.59 -2.96
C LEU A 7 -4.67 20.06 -2.79
N LYS A 8 -5.21 19.49 -1.72
CA LYS A 8 -5.22 18.04 -1.51
C LYS A 8 -5.95 17.32 -2.63
N ARG A 9 -7.09 17.87 -3.04
CA ARG A 9 -7.86 17.35 -4.16
C ARG A 9 -7.03 17.38 -5.44
N ASP A 10 -6.44 18.51 -5.79
CA ASP A 10 -5.68 18.66 -7.04
C ASP A 10 -4.50 17.69 -7.13
N THR A 11 -3.76 17.48 -6.02
CA THR A 11 -2.68 16.49 -5.96
C THR A 11 -3.20 15.07 -6.19
N LEU A 12 -4.27 14.67 -5.49
CA LEU A 12 -4.84 13.33 -5.64
C LEU A 12 -5.42 13.10 -7.05
N ASP A 13 -6.01 14.13 -7.65
CA ASP A 13 -6.59 14.10 -8.99
C ASP A 13 -5.49 13.91 -10.02
N SER A 14 -4.41 14.68 -9.91
CA SER A 14 -3.25 14.54 -10.80
C SER A 14 -2.63 13.13 -10.73
N LEU A 15 -2.50 12.55 -9.52
CA LEU A 15 -1.96 11.19 -9.37
C LEU A 15 -2.92 10.12 -9.92
N ALA A 16 -4.22 10.27 -9.69
CA ALA A 16 -5.23 9.36 -10.20
C ALA A 16 -5.29 9.40 -11.74
N ASP A 17 -5.28 10.59 -12.33
CA ASP A 17 -5.33 10.79 -13.78
C ASP A 17 -4.08 10.20 -14.45
N GLU A 18 -2.88 10.42 -13.90
CA GLU A 18 -1.65 9.80 -14.41
C GLU A 18 -1.69 8.28 -14.31
N PHE A 19 -2.14 7.74 -13.18
CA PHE A 19 -2.24 6.30 -13.02
C PHE A 19 -3.22 5.70 -14.03
N LEU A 20 -4.43 6.25 -14.14
CA LEU A 20 -5.46 5.74 -15.04
C LEU A 20 -5.08 5.93 -16.51
N HIS A 21 -4.36 6.99 -16.87
CA HIS A 21 -3.82 7.16 -18.21
C HIS A 21 -2.96 5.97 -18.65
N ASN A 22 -2.17 5.41 -17.74
CA ASN A 22 -1.23 4.32 -18.02
C ASN A 22 -1.80 2.92 -17.70
N TYR A 23 -2.72 2.83 -16.73
CA TYR A 23 -3.11 1.58 -16.07
C TYR A 23 -4.63 1.41 -15.87
N ALA A 24 -5.47 2.05 -16.70
CA ALA A 24 -6.94 1.89 -16.62
C ALA A 24 -7.47 0.51 -17.04
N LYS A 25 -6.68 -0.34 -17.70
CA LYS A 25 -7.13 -1.62 -18.25
C LYS A 25 -6.51 -2.82 -17.53
N GLY A 26 -7.31 -3.88 -17.39
CA GLY A 26 -6.93 -5.10 -16.69
C GLY A 26 -6.89 -4.94 -15.17
N ARG A 27 -6.20 -5.89 -14.52
CA ARG A 27 -6.03 -5.95 -13.06
C ARG A 27 -4.73 -5.29 -12.66
N THR A 28 -4.81 -4.05 -12.21
CA THR A 28 -3.64 -3.22 -11.89
C THR A 28 -3.48 -3.05 -10.40
N LEU A 29 -2.23 -3.00 -9.94
CA LEU A 29 -1.88 -2.90 -8.53
C LEU A 29 -1.08 -1.62 -8.28
N LEU A 30 -1.52 -0.85 -7.28
CA LEU A 30 -0.90 0.38 -6.84
C LEU A 30 -0.49 0.24 -5.38
N ALA A 31 0.77 0.51 -5.06
CA ALA A 31 1.24 0.57 -3.67
C ALA A 31 1.33 2.03 -3.16
N VAL A 32 0.85 2.27 -1.95
CA VAL A 32 1.06 3.50 -1.17
C VAL A 32 1.94 3.15 0.01
N ASP A 33 3.25 3.32 -0.18
CA ASP A 33 4.28 2.98 0.78
C ASP A 33 4.76 4.21 1.53
N GLY A 34 5.14 4.04 2.79
CA GLY A 34 5.64 5.12 3.60
C GLY A 34 6.28 4.60 4.87
N LEU A 35 6.79 5.53 5.68
CA LEU A 35 7.14 5.22 7.06
C LEU A 35 5.88 5.16 7.93
N ASP A 36 6.03 4.56 9.10
CA ASP A 36 4.97 4.53 10.11
C ASP A 36 4.60 5.97 10.51
N GLY A 37 3.30 6.21 10.63
CA GLY A 37 2.76 7.55 10.83
C GLY A 37 2.84 8.49 9.62
N ALA A 38 3.23 8.03 8.43
CA ALA A 38 3.19 8.83 7.19
C ALA A 38 1.76 9.05 6.65
N GLY A 39 0.75 8.41 7.24
CA GLY A 39 -0.65 8.52 6.81
C GLY A 39 -0.98 7.74 5.55
N THR A 40 -0.29 6.62 5.30
CA THR A 40 -0.47 5.76 4.11
C THR A 40 -1.92 5.31 3.93
N THR A 41 -2.58 4.88 5.00
CA THR A 41 -3.98 4.43 4.95
C THR A 41 -4.92 5.55 4.52
N THR A 42 -4.85 6.70 5.19
CA THR A 42 -5.69 7.87 4.86
C THR A 42 -5.44 8.38 3.45
N PHE A 43 -4.18 8.42 3.02
CA PHE A 43 -3.83 8.83 1.66
C PHE A 43 -4.34 7.83 0.61
N ALA A 44 -4.19 6.53 0.86
CA ALA A 44 -4.63 5.48 -0.05
C ALA A 44 -6.15 5.41 -0.18
N ASP A 45 -6.89 5.63 0.91
CA ASP A 45 -8.36 5.74 0.89
C ASP A 45 -8.82 6.93 0.05
N ALA A 46 -8.19 8.09 0.24
CA ALA A 46 -8.48 9.29 -0.54
C ALA A 46 -8.13 9.10 -2.03
N LEU A 47 -6.98 8.50 -2.33
CA LEU A 47 -6.59 8.20 -3.70
C LEU A 47 -7.55 7.19 -4.36
N ALA A 48 -8.01 6.17 -3.65
CA ALA A 48 -8.98 5.22 -4.16
C ALA A 48 -10.34 5.86 -4.47
N GLU A 49 -10.81 6.80 -3.63
CA GLU A 49 -12.01 7.59 -3.93
C GLU A 49 -11.82 8.37 -5.24
N ARG A 50 -10.62 8.88 -5.52
CA ARG A 50 -10.33 9.60 -6.77
C ARG A 50 -10.23 8.68 -7.98
N LEU A 51 -9.52 7.57 -7.86
CA LEU A 51 -9.41 6.55 -8.91
C LEU A 51 -10.77 6.00 -9.31
N GLY A 52 -11.70 5.85 -8.37
CA GLY A 52 -13.04 5.32 -8.65
C GLY A 52 -13.99 6.29 -9.36
N ARG A 53 -13.59 7.55 -9.55
CA ARG A 53 -14.41 8.51 -10.30
C ARG A 53 -14.53 8.08 -11.75
N GLY A 54 -15.70 8.31 -12.34
CA GLY A 54 -15.99 7.81 -13.69
C GLY A 54 -16.29 6.31 -13.76
N GLY A 55 -16.45 5.63 -12.62
CA GLY A 55 -16.92 4.24 -12.56
C GLY A 55 -15.82 3.17 -12.66
N HIS A 56 -14.56 3.56 -12.52
CA HIS A 56 -13.45 2.59 -12.45
C HIS A 56 -13.53 1.81 -11.13
N ALA A 57 -13.40 0.47 -11.20
CA ALA A 57 -13.49 -0.36 -10.00
C ALA A 57 -12.19 -0.28 -9.20
N VAL A 58 -12.30 0.02 -7.90
CA VAL A 58 -11.15 0.11 -6.99
C VAL A 58 -11.39 -0.75 -5.76
N PHE A 59 -10.38 -1.53 -5.38
CA PHE A 59 -10.36 -2.32 -4.15
C PHE A 59 -9.26 -1.80 -3.24
N ARG A 60 -9.53 -1.78 -1.93
CA ARG A 60 -8.59 -1.36 -0.88
C ARG A 60 -8.16 -2.54 -0.03
N ALA A 61 -6.86 -2.60 0.27
CA ALA A 61 -6.29 -3.51 1.23
C ALA A 61 -5.14 -2.81 1.98
N SER A 62 -4.92 -3.19 3.23
CA SER A 62 -3.72 -2.80 3.98
C SER A 62 -2.82 -4.01 4.17
N ILE A 63 -1.50 -3.83 4.12
CA ILE A 63 -0.59 -4.92 4.49
C ILE A 63 -0.73 -5.32 5.96
N ASP A 64 -1.27 -4.43 6.79
CA ASP A 64 -1.58 -4.69 8.20
C ASP A 64 -2.67 -5.75 8.41
N ASP A 65 -3.44 -6.05 7.38
CA ASP A 65 -4.41 -7.15 7.37
C ASP A 65 -3.79 -8.52 7.01
N PHE A 66 -2.46 -8.58 6.87
CA PHE A 66 -1.69 -9.78 6.54
C PHE A 66 -0.50 -9.98 7.48
N HIS A 67 -0.67 -9.68 8.76
CA HIS A 67 0.32 -9.97 9.78
C HIS A 67 0.53 -11.48 9.97
N ARG A 68 1.74 -11.87 10.38
CA ARG A 68 1.97 -13.19 10.98
C ARG A 68 1.39 -13.26 12.39
N PRO A 69 1.11 -14.47 12.91
CA PRO A 69 0.81 -14.68 14.32
C PRO A 69 1.83 -14.00 15.23
N ARG A 70 1.39 -13.48 16.37
CA ARG A 70 2.27 -12.77 17.32
C ARG A 70 3.47 -13.61 17.75
N ALA A 71 3.28 -14.91 17.93
CA ALA A 71 4.34 -15.86 18.28
C ALA A 71 5.49 -15.85 17.24
N ASP A 72 5.15 -15.78 15.95
CA ASP A 72 6.13 -15.75 14.87
C ASP A 72 6.82 -14.40 14.78
N ARG A 73 6.05 -13.30 14.87
CA ARG A 73 6.57 -11.92 14.82
C ARG A 73 7.60 -11.65 15.91
N HIS A 74 7.35 -12.20 17.11
CA HIS A 74 8.17 -11.94 18.29
C HIS A 74 9.22 -13.04 18.54
N SER A 75 9.39 -13.99 17.61
CA SER A 75 10.36 -15.09 17.72
C SER A 75 11.81 -14.63 17.92
N ARG A 76 12.15 -13.41 17.47
CA ARG A 76 13.46 -12.77 17.64
C ARG A 76 13.53 -11.80 18.84
N GLY A 77 12.51 -11.78 19.68
CA GLY A 77 12.30 -10.78 20.73
C GLY A 77 11.36 -9.67 20.28
N VAL A 78 10.52 -9.16 21.20
CA VAL A 78 9.48 -8.16 20.92
C VAL A 78 10.04 -6.84 20.38
N ASP A 79 11.23 -6.44 20.82
CA ASP A 79 11.89 -5.20 20.42
C ASP A 79 12.89 -5.39 19.26
N SER A 80 12.86 -6.55 18.59
CA SER A 80 13.81 -6.87 17.53
C SER A 80 13.50 -6.07 16.26
N ALA A 81 14.38 -5.12 15.92
CA ALA A 81 14.31 -4.39 14.65
C ALA A 81 14.28 -5.33 13.43
N LYS A 82 15.07 -6.40 13.48
CA LYS A 82 15.12 -7.41 12.43
C LYS A 82 13.83 -8.25 12.40
N GLY A 83 13.27 -8.58 13.56
CA GLY A 83 11.97 -9.26 13.65
C GLY A 83 10.84 -8.41 13.08
N ALA A 84 10.77 -7.14 13.48
CA ALA A 84 9.79 -6.19 12.96
C ALA A 84 9.91 -6.00 11.43
N TYR A 85 11.11 -6.03 10.86
CA TYR A 85 11.30 -5.90 9.42
C TYR A 85 11.03 -7.21 8.63
N LEU A 86 11.50 -8.35 9.12
CA LEU A 86 11.47 -9.62 8.36
C LEU A 86 10.25 -10.49 8.65
N ASP A 87 9.68 -10.40 9.86
CA ASP A 87 8.74 -11.38 10.38
C ASP A 87 7.34 -10.79 10.65
N SER A 88 7.12 -9.48 10.47
CA SER A 88 5.82 -8.84 10.73
C SER A 88 4.68 -9.37 9.85
N TYR A 89 4.96 -9.58 8.56
CA TYR A 89 3.92 -9.86 7.57
C TYR A 89 4.06 -11.25 6.94
N ASP A 90 2.92 -11.87 6.68
CA ASP A 90 2.81 -13.08 5.88
C ASP A 90 2.59 -12.71 4.41
N TYR A 91 3.70 -12.43 3.73
CA TYR A 91 3.67 -12.13 2.30
C TYR A 91 3.23 -13.33 1.45
N SER A 92 3.34 -14.56 1.96
CA SER A 92 2.83 -15.75 1.26
C SER A 92 1.30 -15.75 1.28
N LEU A 93 0.70 -15.51 2.45
CA LEU A 93 -0.74 -15.33 2.59
C LEU A 93 -1.25 -14.17 1.74
N PHE A 94 -0.64 -12.99 1.87
CA PHE A 94 -0.97 -11.80 1.07
C PHE A 94 -1.01 -12.11 -0.43
N ARG A 95 -0.01 -12.84 -0.95
CA ARG A 95 0.00 -13.19 -2.37
C ARG A 95 -1.08 -14.19 -2.73
N ARG A 96 -1.19 -15.27 -1.96
CA ARG A 96 -2.06 -16.41 -2.24
C ARG A 96 -3.54 -16.07 -2.20
N VAL A 97 -3.97 -15.21 -1.28
CA VAL A 97 -5.42 -14.91 -1.09
C VAL A 97 -5.85 -13.59 -1.71
N LEU A 98 -4.92 -12.66 -1.96
CA LEU A 98 -5.23 -11.36 -2.54
C LEU A 98 -4.61 -11.17 -3.93
N VAL A 99 -3.28 -11.06 -4.01
CA VAL A 99 -2.59 -10.59 -5.22
C VAL A 99 -2.78 -11.52 -6.41
N GLU A 100 -2.51 -12.81 -6.22
CA GLU A 100 -2.58 -13.82 -7.27
C GLU A 100 -4.01 -14.01 -7.79
N PRO A 101 -5.03 -14.23 -6.92
CA PRO A 101 -6.41 -14.32 -7.40
C PRO A 101 -6.93 -13.03 -8.01
N PHE A 102 -6.58 -11.85 -7.48
CA PHE A 102 -6.96 -10.57 -8.08
C PHE A 102 -6.44 -10.44 -9.51
N ARG A 103 -5.18 -10.83 -9.76
CA ARG A 103 -4.55 -10.77 -11.10
C ARG A 103 -5.18 -11.72 -12.11
N LEU A 104 -5.64 -12.89 -11.68
CA LEU A 104 -6.31 -13.85 -12.56
C LEU A 104 -7.58 -13.27 -13.18
N GLY A 105 -8.30 -12.40 -12.45
CA GLY A 105 -9.52 -11.78 -12.91
C GLY A 105 -10.68 -12.77 -13.11
N GLY A 106 -11.67 -12.40 -13.93
CA GLY A 106 -12.88 -13.22 -14.12
C GLY A 106 -13.67 -13.40 -12.82
N SER A 107 -14.15 -14.62 -12.58
CA SER A 107 -14.91 -15.00 -11.38
C SER A 107 -14.05 -15.48 -10.21
N THR A 108 -12.73 -15.33 -10.29
CA THR A 108 -11.83 -15.74 -9.20
C THR A 108 -12.02 -14.81 -8.00
N GLY A 109 -12.40 -15.41 -6.86
CA GLY A 109 -12.52 -14.69 -5.60
C GLY A 109 -11.17 -14.35 -5.00
N PHE A 110 -11.06 -13.18 -4.36
CA PHE A 110 -9.92 -12.76 -3.54
C PHE A 110 -10.40 -12.19 -2.20
N MET A 111 -9.49 -12.10 -1.22
CA MET A 111 -9.76 -11.54 0.11
C MET A 111 -8.84 -10.34 0.37
N THR A 112 -9.39 -9.21 0.77
CA THR A 112 -8.60 -8.01 1.10
C THR A 112 -8.02 -8.04 2.51
N LYS A 113 -8.41 -9.02 3.32
CA LYS A 113 -7.94 -9.24 4.69
C LYS A 113 -7.73 -10.72 4.98
N GLY A 114 -6.55 -11.08 5.50
CA GLY A 114 -6.20 -12.47 5.82
C GLY A 114 -6.01 -12.74 7.31
N TRP A 115 -5.76 -11.71 8.11
CA TRP A 115 -5.44 -11.81 9.52
C TRP A 115 -6.10 -10.69 10.33
N ASP A 116 -6.52 -11.00 11.55
CA ASP A 116 -6.93 -10.03 12.55
C ASP A 116 -5.82 -9.87 13.59
N ALA A 117 -5.00 -8.84 13.44
CA ALA A 117 -3.84 -8.61 14.29
C ALA A 117 -4.22 -8.28 15.76
N ALA A 118 -5.41 -7.74 16.00
CA ALA A 118 -5.89 -7.41 17.34
C ALA A 118 -6.25 -8.68 18.12
N ARG A 119 -6.96 -9.61 17.47
CA ARG A 119 -7.37 -10.89 18.05
C ARG A 119 -6.33 -12.00 17.92
N ASP A 120 -5.32 -11.80 17.08
CA ASP A 120 -4.27 -12.79 16.74
C ASP A 120 -4.86 -14.09 16.16
N VAL A 121 -5.80 -13.95 15.22
CA VAL A 121 -6.47 -15.06 14.55
C VAL A 121 -6.59 -14.80 13.04
N ALA A 122 -6.79 -15.86 12.27
CA ALA A 122 -7.15 -15.74 10.86
C ALA A 122 -8.42 -14.91 10.69
N ALA A 123 -8.47 -14.09 9.65
CA ALA A 123 -9.67 -13.33 9.32
C ALA A 123 -10.81 -14.25 8.88
N GLU A 124 -12.04 -13.76 9.03
CA GLU A 124 -13.21 -14.44 8.48
C GLU A 124 -13.13 -14.48 6.95
N MET A 125 -13.61 -15.58 6.36
CA MET A 125 -13.55 -15.78 4.92
C MET A 125 -14.57 -14.90 4.21
N GLU A 126 -14.12 -13.74 3.75
CA GLU A 126 -14.91 -12.80 2.96
C GLU A 126 -14.35 -12.71 1.53
N TRP A 127 -14.79 -13.63 0.67
CA TRP A 127 -14.38 -13.67 -0.72
C TRP A 127 -15.16 -12.67 -1.54
N THR A 128 -14.46 -11.80 -2.28
CA THR A 128 -15.05 -10.88 -3.23
C THR A 128 -14.52 -11.14 -4.64
N THR A 129 -15.30 -10.74 -5.65
CA THR A 129 -14.89 -10.77 -7.06
C THR A 129 -14.88 -9.35 -7.60
N GLY A 130 -14.36 -9.14 -8.80
CA GLY A 130 -14.41 -7.83 -9.43
C GLY A 130 -14.53 -7.89 -10.95
N PRO A 131 -14.74 -6.74 -11.62
CA PRO A 131 -14.79 -6.67 -13.06
C PRO A 131 -13.40 -6.85 -13.70
N ARG A 132 -13.35 -7.03 -15.02
CA ARG A 132 -12.09 -7.22 -15.79
C ARG A 132 -11.08 -6.09 -15.58
N ASP A 133 -11.56 -4.85 -15.60
CA ASP A 133 -10.77 -3.64 -15.41
C ASP A 133 -10.98 -3.15 -13.97
N ALA A 134 -9.94 -3.24 -13.14
CA ALA A 134 -9.98 -2.80 -11.75
C ALA A 134 -8.58 -2.55 -11.18
N THR A 135 -8.49 -1.62 -10.24
CA THR A 135 -7.26 -1.34 -9.48
C THR A 135 -7.36 -1.87 -8.05
N LEU A 136 -6.32 -2.55 -7.58
CA LEU A 136 -6.10 -2.83 -6.16
C LEU A 136 -5.10 -1.82 -5.60
N VAL A 137 -5.53 -1.00 -4.64
CA VAL A 137 -4.68 -0.05 -3.91
C VAL A 137 -4.31 -0.65 -2.56
N VAL A 138 -3.01 -0.89 -2.36
CA VAL A 138 -2.44 -1.47 -1.14
C VAL A 138 -1.63 -0.42 -0.39
N ASP A 139 -1.91 -0.22 0.90
CA ASP A 139 -1.15 0.70 1.74
C ASP A 139 -0.38 0.00 2.86
N GLY A 140 0.62 0.70 3.37
CA GLY A 140 1.36 0.32 4.58
C GLY A 140 2.85 0.54 4.45
N ILE A 141 3.62 -0.12 5.32
CA ILE A 141 5.08 -0.04 5.34
C ILE A 141 5.70 -1.22 4.58
N PHE A 142 6.94 -1.04 4.14
CA PHE A 142 7.77 -2.08 3.50
C PHE A 142 7.26 -2.57 2.14
N LEU A 143 6.38 -1.83 1.47
CA LEU A 143 5.75 -2.31 0.23
C LEU A 143 6.70 -2.32 -0.97
N ASN A 144 7.72 -1.45 -1.02
CA ASN A 144 8.74 -1.46 -2.08
C ASN A 144 9.95 -2.37 -1.78
N ARG A 145 9.85 -3.27 -0.78
CA ARG A 145 10.90 -4.27 -0.50
C ARG A 145 11.11 -5.22 -1.70
N PRO A 146 12.30 -5.82 -1.85
CA PRO A 146 12.67 -6.59 -3.06
C PRO A 146 11.64 -7.64 -3.50
N GLU A 147 11.03 -8.34 -2.54
CA GLU A 147 10.10 -9.45 -2.78
C GLU A 147 8.71 -9.00 -3.27
N LEU A 148 8.35 -7.72 -3.02
CA LEU A 148 7.06 -7.15 -3.41
C LEU A 148 7.19 -6.16 -4.58
N ARG A 149 8.35 -5.56 -4.82
CA ARG A 149 8.50 -4.48 -5.82
C ARG A 149 7.99 -4.87 -7.22
N GLY A 150 8.15 -6.15 -7.60
CA GLY A 150 7.71 -6.67 -8.90
C GLY A 150 6.20 -6.89 -9.01
N LEU A 151 5.44 -6.63 -7.94
CA LEU A 151 3.99 -6.76 -7.92
C LEU A 151 3.27 -5.51 -8.44
N TRP A 152 3.87 -4.35 -8.26
CA TRP A 152 3.20 -3.07 -8.47
C TRP A 152 3.30 -2.62 -9.92
N ASN A 153 2.18 -2.19 -10.49
CA ASN A 153 2.19 -1.42 -11.73
C ASN A 153 2.73 -0.01 -11.49
N TRP A 154 2.41 0.54 -10.32
CA TRP A 154 2.80 1.88 -9.89
C TRP A 154 2.95 1.91 -8.36
N SER A 155 3.91 2.66 -7.84
CA SER A 155 4.02 2.86 -6.39
C SER A 155 4.28 4.31 -6.03
N ILE A 156 3.72 4.71 -4.89
CA ILE A 156 3.85 6.03 -4.30
C ILE A 156 4.65 5.88 -3.00
N TRP A 157 5.68 6.70 -2.83
CA TRP A 157 6.39 6.87 -1.57
C TRP A 157 5.89 8.13 -0.86
N LEU A 158 5.33 7.98 0.34
CA LEU A 158 4.89 9.07 1.19
C LEU A 158 6.01 9.48 2.16
N GLU A 159 6.43 10.73 2.04
CA GLU A 159 7.37 11.37 2.97
C GLU A 159 6.62 12.07 4.10
N THR A 160 7.20 12.01 5.29
CA THR A 160 6.69 12.67 6.50
C THR A 160 7.89 13.11 7.33
N PRO A 161 7.80 14.22 8.10
CA PRO A 161 8.89 14.66 8.97
C PRO A 161 9.14 13.73 10.17
N ARG A 162 8.33 12.68 10.35
CA ARG A 162 8.52 11.70 11.43
C ARG A 162 9.81 10.90 11.23
N GLY A 163 10.46 10.58 12.34
CA GLY A 163 11.64 9.72 12.33
C GLY A 163 11.30 8.28 11.96
N SER A 164 12.28 7.57 11.43
CA SER A 164 12.20 6.13 11.14
C SER A 164 12.51 5.28 12.38
N SER A 165 11.77 4.19 12.54
CA SER A 165 12.10 3.15 13.51
C SER A 165 13.38 2.37 13.10
N PRO A 166 14.03 1.64 14.02
CA PRO A 166 15.16 0.79 13.67
C PRO A 166 14.87 -0.22 12.54
N ALA A 167 13.66 -0.79 12.51
CA ALA A 167 13.23 -1.69 11.43
C ALA A 167 13.11 -0.95 10.09
N GLN A 168 12.58 0.27 10.11
CA GLN A 168 12.50 1.13 8.93
C GLN A 168 13.88 1.57 8.42
N ASN A 169 14.87 1.73 9.30
CA ASN A 169 16.24 2.00 8.86
C ASN A 169 16.82 0.84 8.05
N LEU A 170 16.54 -0.41 8.46
CA LEU A 170 16.92 -1.60 7.68
C LEU A 170 16.25 -1.58 6.30
N TYR A 171 14.95 -1.29 6.27
CA TYR A 171 14.19 -1.18 5.04
C TYR A 171 14.73 -0.10 4.09
N LEU A 172 14.94 1.13 4.60
CA LEU A 172 15.45 2.24 3.82
C LEU A 172 16.83 1.93 3.22
N ALA A 173 17.69 1.27 3.99
CA ALA A 173 19.02 0.86 3.55
C ALA A 173 18.96 -0.21 2.42
N GLU A 174 18.10 -1.21 2.55
CA GLU A 174 17.97 -2.31 1.59
C GLU A 174 17.20 -1.91 0.33
N ALA A 175 15.98 -1.40 0.49
CA ALA A 175 15.02 -1.23 -0.59
C ALA A 175 15.16 0.12 -1.32
N LYS A 176 15.68 1.14 -0.62
CA LYS A 176 15.78 2.53 -1.12
C LYS A 176 14.46 3.02 -1.74
N PRO A 177 13.33 2.91 -1.02
CA PRO A 177 11.98 3.00 -1.59
C PRO A 177 11.71 4.31 -2.32
N ARG A 178 12.21 5.44 -1.79
CA ARG A 178 12.12 6.75 -2.42
C ARG A 178 12.61 6.76 -3.87
N THR A 179 13.73 6.08 -4.15
CA THR A 179 14.30 6.02 -5.51
C THR A 179 13.63 5.00 -6.42
N ARG A 180 12.81 4.12 -5.86
CA ARG A 180 12.12 3.04 -6.57
C ARG A 180 10.67 3.36 -6.86
N ALA A 181 10.07 4.26 -6.09
CA ALA A 181 8.71 4.70 -6.28
C ALA A 181 8.54 5.45 -7.59
N SER A 182 7.38 5.28 -8.21
CA SER A 182 7.00 5.98 -9.42
C SER A 182 6.59 7.43 -9.15
N ALA A 183 6.09 7.71 -7.94
CA ALA A 183 5.84 9.06 -7.46
C ALA A 183 6.28 9.21 -6.00
N ILE A 184 6.74 10.40 -5.65
CA ILE A 184 7.06 10.78 -4.27
C ILE A 184 6.12 11.90 -3.88
N VAL A 185 5.54 11.80 -2.69
CA VAL A 185 4.60 12.80 -2.16
C VAL A 185 5.07 13.19 -0.77
N ASP A 186 5.34 14.48 -0.59
CA ASP A 186 5.46 15.08 0.73
C ASP A 186 4.07 15.16 1.36
N ASN A 187 3.90 14.45 2.47
CA ASN A 187 2.68 14.38 3.27
C ASN A 187 2.93 14.91 4.70
N ALA A 188 3.84 15.87 4.87
CA ALA A 188 4.07 16.56 6.14
C ALA A 188 2.81 17.25 6.67
N ASP A 189 2.01 17.83 5.76
CA ASP A 189 0.66 18.30 6.03
C ASP A 189 -0.34 17.45 5.23
N PRO A 190 -1.09 16.54 5.89
CA PRO A 190 -2.07 15.69 5.23
C PRO A 190 -3.21 16.44 4.55
N GLU A 191 -3.43 17.71 4.88
CA GLU A 191 -4.41 18.58 4.23
C GLU A 191 -3.82 19.34 3.03
N HIS A 192 -2.49 19.28 2.83
CA HIS A 192 -1.81 19.93 1.71
C HIS A 192 -0.68 19.04 1.13
N PRO A 193 -0.97 17.77 0.74
CA PRO A 193 0.04 16.89 0.18
C PRO A 193 0.56 17.42 -1.15
N ARG A 194 1.86 17.25 -1.38
CA ARG A 194 2.54 17.82 -2.55
C ARG A 194 3.42 16.77 -3.22
N ARG A 195 3.25 16.56 -4.53
CA ARG A 195 4.19 15.74 -5.29
C ARG A 195 5.56 16.42 -5.30
N VAL A 196 6.59 15.65 -5.02
CA VAL A 196 7.98 16.07 -5.14
C VAL A 196 8.68 15.20 -6.18
N PHE A 197 9.65 15.78 -6.87
CA PHE A 197 10.46 15.08 -7.86
C PHE A 197 11.81 14.77 -7.23
N ALA A 198 12.38 13.61 -7.55
CA ALA A 198 13.73 13.32 -7.11
C ALA A 198 14.68 14.29 -7.82
N ASP A 199 15.34 15.17 -7.05
CA ASP A 199 16.44 15.98 -7.55
C ASP A 199 17.50 15.04 -8.10
N SER A 200 17.53 14.93 -9.42
CA SER A 200 18.55 14.18 -10.14
C SER A 200 19.66 15.18 -10.41
N CYS A 201 20.62 15.27 -9.49
CA CYS A 201 21.90 15.93 -9.75
C CYS A 201 22.80 15.02 -10.60
#